data_AF-A0A949Z7R6-F1
#
_entry.id   AF-A0A949Z7R6-F1
#
_cell.length_a   1.000
_cell.length_b   1.000
_cell.length_c   1.000
_cell.angle_alpha   90.00
_cell.angle_beta   90.00
_cell.angle_gamma   90.00
#
_symmetry.space_group_name_H-M   'P 1'
#
loop_
_entity.id
_entity.type
_entity.pdbx_description
1 polymer ?
#
loop_
_entity_poly.entity_id
_entity_poly.type
_entity_poly.pdbx_seq_one_letter_code
_entity_poly.pdbx_strand_id
1 'polypeptide(L)'
;MITAIFLIGLMLVVCVTLLQAASSTSSNTGDQQQKNQTFDTAEAGLDAAMNALDQTSTTASGTCTTGSLQPSGTGGPSYNYSSCVGYNNFLGGTTVTGVTDPASGSPSLSVPGGTSFVYGSATSALTGETTYVEAIVKAPGSGLVLPPGALDAAGNGTFSGTVTLNADNPPSNNDAAAISNGNFTESGTVTVQGPMESHGSNSHAGTLTDTATLTSQPMYSFPTNAQVTNAANAAKAAAQTGTTMTSASFLSTCASSSACSGNIYVNGNITQSGTTNITINGTGTVYINGNITYAGTLNFLNKNGATVVINGNVTGAGAFNYSVTPGIKTSVLMLLGTGGFTMSGAGQSVGIVYAPYSNITLSGTSGVTGQVAAGNGDTCNYSTGCGNVTNAGDFLINYVSGLSFPSSGQPIVTVLSYIEH
;
A
#
# COMPACT_ATOMS: atom_id res chain seq x y z
N MET A 1 85.25 -8.69 -9.15
CA MET A 1 84.36 -9.77 -9.61
C MET A 1 83.53 -10.38 -8.48
N ILE A 2 84.12 -10.81 -7.36
CA ILE A 2 83.39 -11.41 -6.23
C ILE A 2 82.28 -10.49 -5.70
N THR A 3 82.56 -9.20 -5.48
CA THR A 3 81.57 -8.21 -5.03
C THR A 3 80.41 -8.04 -6.03
N ALA A 4 80.67 -8.12 -7.33
CA ALA A 4 79.63 -8.01 -8.35
C ALA A 4 78.73 -9.24 -8.38
N ILE A 5 79.31 -10.44 -8.25
CA ILE A 5 78.54 -11.70 -8.15
C ILE A 5 77.68 -11.71 -6.88
N PHE A 6 78.22 -11.21 -5.76
CA PHE A 6 77.46 -11.07 -4.52
C PHE A 6 76.28 -10.10 -4.66
N LEU A 7 76.49 -8.93 -5.28
CA LEU A 7 75.41 -7.95 -5.53
C LEU A 7 74.32 -8.50 -6.48
N ILE A 8 74.71 -9.26 -7.51
CA ILE A 8 73.76 -9.93 -8.42
C ILE A 8 72.95 -10.99 -7.66
N GLY A 9 73.61 -11.80 -6.81
CA GLY A 9 72.93 -12.79 -5.96
C GLY A 9 71.94 -12.14 -4.99
N LEU A 10 72.32 -11.04 -4.35
CA LEU A 10 71.44 -10.27 -3.46
C LEU A 10 70.22 -9.71 -4.22
N MET A 11 70.44 -9.10 -5.38
CA MET A 11 69.36 -8.59 -6.25
C MET A 11 68.39 -9.70 -6.65
N LEU A 12 68.89 -10.89 -6.99
CA LEU A 12 68.07 -12.05 -7.34
C LEU A 12 67.17 -12.49 -6.18
N VAL A 13 67.70 -12.55 -4.95
CA VAL A 13 66.92 -12.89 -3.76
C VAL A 13 65.83 -11.86 -3.52
N VAL A 14 66.13 -10.56 -3.64
CA VAL A 14 65.15 -9.48 -3.50
C VAL A 14 64.07 -9.54 -4.59
N CYS A 15 64.43 -9.84 -5.84
CA CYS A 15 63.44 -10.01 -6.92
C CYS A 15 62.50 -11.19 -6.66
N VAL A 16 63.02 -12.34 -6.17
CA VAL A 16 62.18 -13.51 -5.86
C VAL A 16 61.23 -13.23 -4.70
N THR A 17 61.67 -12.55 -3.65
CA THR A 17 60.80 -12.20 -2.51
C THR A 17 59.72 -11.18 -2.92
N LEU A 18 60.07 -10.19 -3.74
CA LEU A 18 59.08 -9.24 -4.29
C LEU A 18 58.06 -9.94 -5.21
N LEU A 19 58.50 -10.92 -6.02
CA LEU A 19 57.59 -11.69 -6.89
C LEU A 19 56.63 -12.56 -6.08
N GLN A 20 57.09 -13.18 -4.99
CA GLN A 20 56.22 -13.95 -4.09
C GLN A 20 55.20 -13.06 -3.37
N ALA A 21 55.62 -11.88 -2.91
CA ALA A 21 54.71 -10.91 -2.31
C ALA A 21 53.66 -10.42 -3.32
N ALA A 22 54.07 -10.12 -4.56
CA ALA A 22 53.17 -9.74 -5.65
C ALA A 22 52.16 -10.85 -6.00
N SER A 23 52.62 -12.11 -6.10
CA SER A 23 51.76 -13.26 -6.36
C SER A 23 50.73 -13.47 -5.24
N SER A 24 51.14 -13.34 -3.98
CA SER A 24 50.25 -13.49 -2.82
C SER A 24 49.19 -12.38 -2.80
N THR A 25 49.60 -11.15 -3.12
CA THR A 25 48.69 -9.99 -3.20
C THR A 25 47.69 -10.14 -4.35
N SER A 26 48.15 -10.62 -5.51
CA SER A 26 47.31 -10.89 -6.66
C SER A 26 46.27 -11.97 -6.38
N SER A 27 46.65 -13.06 -5.70
CA SER A 27 45.72 -14.12 -5.30
C SER A 27 44.66 -13.58 -4.34
N ASN A 28 45.08 -12.88 -3.27
CA ASN A 28 44.17 -12.29 -2.30
C ASN A 28 43.18 -11.30 -2.95
N THR A 29 43.63 -10.52 -3.93
CA THR A 29 42.78 -9.59 -4.66
C THR A 29 41.75 -10.35 -5.52
N GLY A 30 42.17 -11.42 -6.19
CA GLY A 30 41.28 -12.29 -6.95
C GLY A 30 40.21 -12.95 -6.07
N ASP A 31 40.60 -13.45 -4.91
CA ASP A 31 39.69 -14.08 -3.95
C ASP A 31 38.67 -13.07 -3.41
N GLN A 32 39.09 -11.85 -3.09
CA GLN A 32 38.19 -10.78 -2.67
C GLN A 32 37.21 -10.38 -3.77
N GLN A 33 37.68 -10.25 -5.03
CA GLN A 33 36.80 -9.94 -6.16
C GLN A 33 35.72 -11.02 -6.35
N GLN A 34 36.07 -12.30 -6.20
CA GLN A 34 35.10 -13.39 -6.34
C GLN A 34 34.10 -13.45 -5.17
N LYS A 35 34.56 -13.18 -3.94
CA LYS A 35 33.66 -13.06 -2.79
C LYS A 35 32.64 -11.93 -3.01
N ASN A 36 33.10 -10.77 -3.45
CA ASN A 36 32.22 -9.65 -3.77
C ASN A 36 31.25 -10.02 -4.90
N GLN A 37 31.70 -10.70 -5.97
CA GLN A 37 30.79 -11.14 -7.05
C GLN A 37 29.74 -12.14 -6.58
N THR A 38 30.08 -13.05 -5.67
CA THR A 38 29.12 -14.00 -5.09
C THR A 38 28.10 -13.25 -4.24
N PHE A 39 28.54 -12.26 -3.48
CA PHE A 39 27.69 -11.39 -2.68
C PHE A 39 26.73 -10.55 -3.53
N ASP A 40 27.25 -9.81 -4.52
CA ASP A 40 26.44 -9.03 -5.47
C ASP A 40 25.39 -9.91 -6.18
N THR A 41 25.74 -11.17 -6.46
CA THR A 41 24.82 -12.14 -7.06
C THR A 41 23.73 -12.59 -6.08
N ALA A 42 24.06 -12.77 -4.81
CA ALA A 42 23.07 -13.07 -3.77
C ALA A 42 22.15 -11.85 -3.51
N GLU A 43 22.67 -10.63 -3.52
CA GLU A 43 21.89 -9.39 -3.45
C GLU A 43 20.90 -9.29 -4.62
N ALA A 44 21.34 -9.60 -5.85
CA ALA A 44 20.43 -9.65 -7.00
C ALA A 44 19.30 -10.69 -6.82
N GLY A 45 19.58 -11.80 -6.14
CA GLY A 45 18.56 -12.79 -5.76
C GLY A 45 17.58 -12.26 -4.71
N LEU A 46 18.05 -11.50 -3.73
CA LEU A 46 17.21 -10.83 -2.75
C LEU A 46 16.29 -9.81 -3.45
N ASP A 47 16.84 -8.97 -4.34
CA ASP A 47 16.09 -7.99 -5.12
C ASP A 47 15.01 -8.65 -5.98
N ALA A 48 15.32 -9.80 -6.60
CA ALA A 48 14.34 -10.59 -7.34
C ALA A 48 13.22 -11.12 -6.44
N ALA A 49 13.51 -11.48 -5.18
CA ALA A 49 12.51 -12.00 -4.24
C ALA A 49 11.59 -10.89 -3.77
N MET A 50 12.16 -9.71 -3.51
CA MET A 50 11.42 -8.48 -3.22
C MET A 50 10.52 -8.11 -4.40
N ASN A 51 11.04 -8.13 -5.63
CA ASN A 51 10.25 -7.87 -6.84
C ASN A 51 9.08 -8.87 -7.06
N ALA A 52 9.24 -10.13 -6.63
CA ALA A 52 8.16 -11.12 -6.68
C ALA A 52 7.06 -10.80 -5.66
N LEU A 53 7.44 -10.40 -4.44
CA LEU A 53 6.50 -9.93 -3.43
C LEU A 53 5.81 -8.62 -3.83
N ASP A 54 6.50 -7.75 -4.55
CA ASP A 54 5.96 -6.49 -5.07
C ASP A 54 4.86 -6.72 -6.10
N GLN A 55 5.00 -7.75 -6.94
CA GLN A 55 3.98 -8.12 -7.92
C GLN A 55 2.79 -8.85 -7.29
N THR A 56 3.06 -9.70 -6.30
CA THR A 56 2.03 -10.51 -5.64
C THR A 56 2.31 -10.65 -4.15
N SER A 57 1.63 -9.85 -3.32
CA SER A 57 1.69 -9.95 -1.86
C SER A 57 1.18 -11.29 -1.30
N THR A 58 0.55 -12.10 -2.14
CA THR A 58 0.07 -13.46 -1.83
C THR A 58 1.04 -14.56 -2.26
N THR A 59 2.28 -14.22 -2.68
CA THR A 59 3.30 -15.24 -3.00
C THR A 59 3.47 -16.18 -1.82
N ALA A 60 3.36 -17.49 -2.07
CA ALA A 60 3.39 -18.48 -1.01
C ALA A 60 4.79 -18.55 -0.36
N SER A 61 4.83 -18.78 0.96
CA SER A 61 6.05 -19.15 1.68
C SER A 61 6.71 -20.38 1.03
N GLY A 62 8.03 -20.39 0.97
CA GLY A 62 8.84 -21.43 0.32
C GLY A 62 8.94 -21.33 -1.21
N THR A 63 8.36 -20.28 -1.83
CA THR A 63 8.50 -20.09 -3.28
C THR A 63 9.92 -19.61 -3.59
N CYS A 64 10.63 -20.36 -4.43
CA CYS A 64 11.98 -20.03 -4.90
C CYS A 64 12.03 -19.98 -6.42
N THR A 65 12.81 -19.04 -6.95
CA THR A 65 13.14 -18.93 -8.37
C THR A 65 14.65 -18.82 -8.53
N THR A 66 15.16 -19.28 -9.66
CA THR A 66 16.59 -19.17 -9.99
C THR A 66 16.78 -18.13 -11.08
N GLY A 67 17.83 -17.33 -10.95
CA GLY A 67 18.23 -16.38 -11.98
C GLY A 67 19.74 -16.35 -12.15
N SER A 68 20.22 -15.47 -13.01
CA SER A 68 21.63 -15.34 -13.30
C SER A 68 22.01 -13.86 -13.43
N LEU A 69 23.06 -13.45 -12.74
CA LEU A 69 23.66 -12.13 -12.86
C LEU A 69 24.90 -12.24 -13.76
N GLN A 70 25.02 -11.36 -14.75
CA GLN A 70 26.23 -11.21 -15.53
C GLN A 70 26.94 -9.93 -15.06
N PRO A 71 28.17 -10.01 -14.52
CA PRO A 71 28.89 -8.83 -14.08
C PRO A 71 29.04 -7.83 -15.23
N SER A 72 28.61 -6.58 -15.02
CA SER A 72 28.67 -5.56 -16.06
C SER A 72 30.13 -5.26 -16.44
N GLY A 73 30.47 -5.41 -17.73
CA GLY A 73 31.69 -4.83 -18.31
C GLY A 73 32.89 -5.77 -18.51
N THR A 74 32.83 -7.06 -18.17
CA THR A 74 34.02 -7.94 -18.28
C THR A 74 33.84 -9.18 -19.16
N GLY A 75 32.67 -9.45 -19.73
CA GLY A 75 32.45 -10.68 -20.51
C GLY A 75 32.71 -11.97 -19.71
N GLY A 76 32.70 -11.88 -18.37
CA GLY A 76 32.94 -12.99 -17.47
C GLY A 76 31.78 -13.98 -17.40
N PRO A 77 31.97 -15.10 -16.68
CA PRO A 77 30.94 -16.11 -16.49
C PRO A 77 29.73 -15.51 -15.75
N SER A 78 28.54 -16.00 -16.08
CA SER A 78 27.33 -15.64 -15.35
C SER A 78 27.27 -16.41 -14.03
N TYR A 79 26.91 -15.72 -12.95
CA TYR A 79 26.72 -16.31 -11.63
C TYR A 79 25.24 -16.56 -11.40
N ASN A 80 24.90 -17.77 -10.96
CA ASN A 80 23.51 -18.12 -10.67
C ASN A 80 23.15 -17.75 -9.23
N TYR A 81 21.94 -17.24 -9.04
CA TYR A 81 21.34 -17.04 -7.72
C TYR A 81 20.05 -17.83 -7.57
N SER A 82 19.69 -18.10 -6.33
CA SER A 82 18.32 -18.45 -5.92
C SER A 82 17.70 -17.25 -5.20
N SER A 83 16.42 -17.05 -5.44
CA SER A 83 15.61 -15.94 -4.95
C SER A 83 14.37 -16.53 -4.30
N CYS A 84 14.18 -16.34 -2.99
CA CYS A 84 13.20 -17.08 -2.22
C CYS A 84 12.35 -16.19 -1.30
N VAL A 85 11.06 -16.50 -1.24
CA VAL A 85 10.14 -16.04 -0.18
C VAL A 85 10.18 -17.07 0.94
N GLY A 86 11.08 -16.90 1.90
CA GLY A 86 11.23 -17.86 3.01
C GLY A 86 9.97 -18.01 3.84
N TYR A 87 9.36 -16.88 4.24
CA TYR A 87 8.06 -16.89 4.92
C TYR A 87 7.27 -15.62 4.68
N ASN A 88 6.08 -15.72 4.09
CA ASN A 88 5.20 -14.58 3.87
C ASN A 88 4.16 -14.45 5.00
N ASN A 89 4.29 -13.41 5.81
CA ASN A 89 3.36 -13.07 6.89
C ASN A 89 2.61 -11.74 6.64
N PHE A 90 2.50 -11.30 5.38
CA PHE A 90 1.86 -10.03 5.05
C PHE A 90 0.38 -9.95 5.46
N LEU A 91 -0.34 -11.08 5.36
CA LEU A 91 -1.75 -11.17 5.77
C LEU A 91 -1.93 -11.61 7.23
N GLY A 92 -0.85 -11.96 7.93
CA GLY A 92 -0.91 -12.40 9.31
C GLY A 92 -0.92 -11.22 10.28
N GLY A 93 -1.83 -11.27 11.25
CA GLY A 93 -1.94 -10.25 12.31
C GLY A 93 -0.98 -10.46 13.48
N THR A 94 -0.26 -11.58 13.53
CA THR A 94 0.61 -11.96 14.66
C THR A 94 2.00 -12.33 14.17
N THR A 95 3.00 -12.08 15.01
CA THR A 95 4.36 -12.55 14.78
C THR A 95 4.42 -14.07 14.74
N VAL A 96 5.06 -14.62 13.71
CA VAL A 96 5.34 -16.05 13.58
C VAL A 96 6.77 -16.32 14.00
N THR A 97 6.96 -17.24 14.95
CA THR A 97 8.28 -17.67 15.41
C THR A 97 8.62 -19.05 14.86
N GLY A 98 9.91 -19.38 14.81
CA GLY A 98 10.37 -20.69 14.36
C GLY A 98 10.47 -20.81 12.83
N VAL A 99 10.57 -19.69 12.11
CA VAL A 99 10.90 -19.71 10.68
C VAL A 99 12.36 -20.17 10.53
N THR A 100 12.59 -21.12 9.62
CA THR A 100 13.93 -21.65 9.36
C THR A 100 14.79 -20.60 8.66
N ASP A 101 15.90 -20.26 9.29
CA ASP A 101 17.00 -19.53 8.69
C ASP A 101 17.73 -20.45 7.69
N PRO A 102 17.81 -20.10 6.40
CA PRO A 102 18.45 -20.92 5.39
C PRO A 102 19.99 -20.97 5.53
N ALA A 103 20.63 -19.95 6.12
CA ALA A 103 22.06 -19.94 6.36
C ALA A 103 22.45 -20.89 7.51
N SER A 104 21.70 -20.87 8.61
CA SER A 104 21.99 -21.70 9.79
C SER A 104 21.23 -23.04 9.84
N GLY A 105 20.20 -23.21 9.01
CA GLY A 105 19.28 -24.36 9.04
C GLY A 105 18.41 -24.43 10.31
N SER A 106 18.45 -23.42 11.17
CA SER A 106 17.81 -23.44 12.49
C SER A 106 16.48 -22.66 12.48
N PRO A 107 15.41 -23.15 13.15
CA PRO A 107 14.14 -22.45 13.26
C PRO A 107 14.18 -21.36 14.34
N SER A 108 14.98 -20.32 14.11
CA SER A 108 15.22 -19.24 15.08
C SER A 108 14.58 -17.92 14.68
N LEU A 109 14.12 -17.76 13.44
CA LEU A 109 13.64 -16.49 12.94
C LEU A 109 12.21 -16.19 13.43
N SER A 110 11.99 -14.91 13.70
CA SER A 110 10.70 -14.34 14.08
C SER A 110 10.28 -13.36 13.01
N VAL A 111 9.15 -13.61 12.35
CA VAL A 111 8.60 -12.79 11.27
C VAL A 111 7.34 -12.07 11.78
N PRO A 112 7.42 -10.76 12.07
CA PRO A 112 6.27 -9.97 12.52
C PRO A 112 5.05 -10.06 11.59
N GLY A 113 3.85 -9.84 12.14
CA GLY A 113 2.64 -9.67 11.34
C GLY A 113 2.78 -8.48 10.38
N GLY A 114 2.29 -8.63 9.15
CA GLY A 114 2.41 -7.59 8.11
C GLY A 114 3.80 -7.47 7.48
N THR A 115 4.69 -8.43 7.71
CA THR A 115 6.02 -8.51 7.08
C THR A 115 6.21 -9.85 6.37
N SER A 116 7.25 -9.98 5.57
CA SER A 116 7.70 -11.24 4.98
C SER A 116 9.19 -11.40 5.27
N PHE A 117 9.67 -12.63 5.21
CA PHE A 117 11.08 -12.97 5.20
C PHE A 117 11.45 -13.43 3.79
N VAL A 118 12.47 -12.80 3.21
CA VAL A 118 12.99 -13.14 1.88
C VAL A 118 14.50 -13.28 1.97
N TYR A 119 15.06 -14.06 1.04
CA TYR A 119 16.50 -14.20 0.93
C TYR A 119 16.91 -14.46 -0.52
N GLY A 120 18.11 -14.00 -0.84
CA GLY A 120 18.87 -14.41 -2.01
C GLY A 120 20.03 -15.30 -1.58
N SER A 121 20.41 -16.25 -2.43
CA SER A 121 21.60 -17.07 -2.20
C SER A 121 22.39 -17.29 -3.47
N ALA A 122 23.71 -17.26 -3.38
CA ALA A 122 24.60 -17.57 -4.49
C ALA A 122 25.74 -18.47 -4.01
N THR A 123 26.20 -19.39 -4.87
CA THR A 123 27.30 -20.30 -4.54
C THR A 123 28.54 -19.92 -5.33
N SER A 124 29.64 -19.70 -4.63
CA SER A 124 30.94 -19.42 -5.24
C SER A 124 31.39 -20.60 -6.09
N ALA A 125 31.70 -20.36 -7.36
CA ALA A 125 32.22 -21.39 -8.25
C ALA A 125 33.63 -21.88 -7.85
N LEU A 126 34.37 -21.09 -7.06
CA LEU A 126 35.72 -21.41 -6.63
C LEU A 126 35.73 -22.20 -5.32
N THR A 127 35.02 -21.72 -4.31
CA THR A 127 35.05 -22.29 -2.96
C THR A 127 33.93 -23.29 -2.72
N GLY A 128 32.86 -23.26 -3.53
CA GLY A 128 31.64 -24.03 -3.30
C GLY A 128 30.83 -23.55 -2.10
N GLU A 129 31.25 -22.47 -1.44
CA GLU A 129 30.53 -21.87 -0.31
C GLU A 129 29.33 -21.08 -0.83
N THR A 130 28.21 -21.20 -0.10
CA THR A 130 26.98 -20.46 -0.39
C THR A 130 26.91 -19.25 0.51
N THR A 131 26.72 -18.08 -0.10
CA THR A 131 26.43 -16.82 0.60
C THR A 131 24.93 -16.60 0.60
N TYR A 132 24.41 -16.13 1.73
CA TYR A 132 23.01 -15.75 1.90
C TYR A 132 22.92 -14.26 2.18
N VAL A 133 21.96 -13.63 1.53
CA VAL A 133 21.58 -12.24 1.78
C VAL A 133 20.13 -12.24 2.18
N GLU A 134 19.84 -11.79 3.40
CA GLU A 134 18.55 -11.99 4.05
C GLU A 134 17.90 -10.68 4.44
N ALA A 135 16.57 -10.61 4.31
CA ALA A 135 15.81 -9.46 4.76
C ALA A 135 14.47 -9.83 5.38
N ILE A 136 14.12 -9.15 6.48
CA ILE A 136 12.72 -8.99 6.88
C ILE A 136 12.20 -7.74 6.22
N VAL A 137 11.13 -7.94 5.49
CA VAL A 137 10.64 -7.02 4.48
C VAL A 137 9.22 -6.63 4.82
N LYS A 138 8.92 -5.33 4.88
CA LYS A 138 7.54 -4.89 5.09
C LYS A 138 6.82 -4.78 3.74
N ALA A 139 5.56 -5.21 3.68
CA ALA A 139 4.72 -4.96 2.50
C ALA A 139 4.67 -3.44 2.24
N PRO A 140 4.53 -3.00 0.97
CA PRO A 140 4.71 -1.62 0.58
C PRO A 140 4.11 -0.60 1.56
N GLY A 141 4.96 0.32 2.05
CA GLY A 141 4.53 1.55 2.71
C GLY A 141 3.88 2.45 1.67
N SER A 142 2.62 2.15 1.36
CA SER A 142 1.98 2.16 0.03
C SER A 142 2.06 3.39 -0.86
N GLY A 143 2.54 4.47 -0.29
CA GLY A 143 2.44 5.79 -0.86
C GLY A 143 1.07 6.43 -0.68
N LEU A 144 -0.02 5.67 -0.53
CA LEU A 144 -1.31 6.25 -0.18
C LEU A 144 -1.45 6.34 1.34
N VAL A 145 -0.69 7.27 1.92
CA VAL A 145 -0.96 7.79 3.26
C VAL A 145 -2.10 8.80 3.10
N LEU A 146 -3.28 8.43 3.57
CA LEU A 146 -4.36 9.41 3.79
C LEU A 146 -4.13 10.12 5.13
N PRO A 147 -4.67 11.34 5.32
CA PRO A 147 -4.74 11.95 6.63
C PRO A 147 -5.67 11.15 7.58
N PRO A 148 -5.61 11.41 8.90
CA PRO A 148 -6.32 10.61 9.89
C PRO A 148 -7.76 11.06 10.16
N GLY A 149 -8.26 12.09 9.47
CA GLY A 149 -9.58 12.65 9.74
C GLY A 149 -10.71 11.74 9.27
N ALA A 150 -11.90 11.95 9.80
CA ALA A 150 -13.11 11.33 9.26
C ALA A 150 -13.49 11.96 7.90
N LEU A 151 -13.07 13.20 7.68
CA LEU A 151 -13.21 13.94 6.43
C LEU A 151 -11.92 14.73 6.16
N ASP A 152 -11.31 14.46 5.01
CA ASP A 152 -9.99 14.99 4.64
C ASP A 152 -10.00 15.61 3.23
N ALA A 153 -9.89 16.93 3.15
CA ALA A 153 -9.82 17.67 1.89
C ALA A 153 -8.42 18.22 1.61
N ALA A 154 -7.81 17.84 0.47
CA ALA A 154 -6.53 18.43 0.02
C ALA A 154 -6.68 19.88 -0.49
N GLY A 155 -7.91 20.33 -0.76
CA GLY A 155 -8.25 21.73 -0.96
C GLY A 155 -9.30 22.17 0.06
N ASN A 156 -10.41 22.75 -0.36
CA ASN A 156 -11.40 23.33 0.55
C ASN A 156 -12.38 22.27 1.10
N GLY A 157 -12.78 22.42 2.35
CA GLY A 157 -13.93 21.74 2.93
C GLY A 157 -15.15 22.67 3.02
N THR A 158 -16.35 22.13 2.76
CA THR A 158 -17.60 22.89 2.90
C THR A 158 -18.66 22.08 3.64
N PHE A 159 -19.20 22.65 4.70
CA PHE A 159 -20.35 22.14 5.44
C PHE A 159 -21.56 23.05 5.24
N SER A 160 -22.68 22.47 4.86
CA SER A 160 -23.94 23.19 4.67
C SER A 160 -25.13 22.42 5.23
N GLY A 161 -26.02 23.17 5.89
CA GLY A 161 -27.21 22.67 6.57
C GLY A 161 -26.90 22.17 8.00
N THR A 162 -27.47 21.04 8.40
CA THR A 162 -27.12 20.42 9.69
C THR A 162 -26.07 19.35 9.44
N VAL A 163 -24.93 19.35 10.11
CA VAL A 163 -23.84 18.37 9.95
C VAL A 163 -23.37 17.90 11.32
N THR A 164 -23.20 16.60 11.50
CA THR A 164 -22.69 16.00 12.74
C THR A 164 -21.59 14.97 12.44
N LEU A 165 -20.36 15.28 12.86
CA LEU A 165 -19.19 14.39 12.80
C LEU A 165 -18.87 13.90 14.20
N ASN A 166 -19.19 12.65 14.50
CA ASN A 166 -19.10 12.11 15.85
C ASN A 166 -18.51 10.71 15.78
N ALA A 167 -17.41 10.42 16.48
CA ALA A 167 -16.85 9.07 16.54
C ALA A 167 -17.62 8.14 17.48
N ASP A 168 -17.92 8.60 18.68
CA ASP A 168 -18.51 7.79 19.74
C ASP A 168 -19.53 8.58 20.58
N ASN A 169 -20.29 7.85 21.39
CA ASN A 169 -21.25 8.43 22.32
C ASN A 169 -21.29 7.60 23.61
N PRO A 170 -20.80 8.13 24.76
CA PRO A 170 -20.30 9.49 24.96
C PRO A 170 -18.95 9.75 24.26
N PRO A 171 -18.57 11.03 24.01
CA PRO A 171 -17.28 11.40 23.42
C PRO A 171 -16.09 10.81 24.20
N SER A 172 -15.05 10.35 23.49
CA SER A 172 -13.77 9.90 24.06
C SER A 172 -12.58 10.34 23.21
N ASN A 173 -11.35 9.90 23.51
CA ASN A 173 -10.15 10.26 22.75
C ASN A 173 -10.17 9.85 21.25
N ASN A 174 -11.20 9.15 20.79
CA ASN A 174 -11.36 8.69 19.42
C ASN A 174 -12.16 9.67 18.53
N ASP A 175 -12.26 10.93 18.91
CA ASP A 175 -13.12 11.92 18.24
C ASP A 175 -12.90 12.05 16.72
N ALA A 176 -13.99 12.23 15.98
CA ALA A 176 -13.97 12.37 14.52
C ALA A 176 -13.46 13.77 14.12
N ALA A 177 -12.26 13.84 13.55
CA ALA A 177 -11.65 15.09 13.07
C ALA A 177 -12.07 15.44 11.62
N ALA A 178 -12.02 16.73 11.28
CA ALA A 178 -12.18 17.22 9.91
C ALA A 178 -10.96 18.05 9.51
N ILE A 179 -10.33 17.70 8.39
CA ILE A 179 -9.06 18.28 7.95
C ILE A 179 -9.22 18.89 6.55
N SER A 180 -8.69 20.09 6.36
CA SER A 180 -8.67 20.79 5.06
C SER A 180 -7.34 21.53 4.84
N ASN A 181 -6.64 21.25 3.75
CA ASN A 181 -5.46 22.03 3.35
C ASN A 181 -5.83 23.41 2.74
N GLY A 182 -7.09 23.63 2.41
CA GLY A 182 -7.67 24.92 2.03
C GLY A 182 -8.49 25.54 3.16
N ASN A 183 -9.57 26.23 2.80
CA ASN A 183 -10.51 26.84 3.74
C ASN A 183 -11.59 25.84 4.18
N PHE A 184 -12.07 25.93 5.43
CA PHE A 184 -13.41 25.43 5.77
C PHE A 184 -14.44 26.54 5.67
N THR A 185 -15.55 26.26 4.99
CA THR A 185 -16.73 27.13 4.96
C THR A 185 -17.92 26.39 5.54
N GLU A 186 -18.52 26.96 6.58
CA GLU A 186 -19.65 26.38 7.30
C GLU A 186 -20.89 27.28 7.17
N SER A 187 -22.02 26.66 6.83
CA SER A 187 -23.32 27.33 6.79
C SER A 187 -24.37 26.44 7.46
N GLY A 188 -24.98 26.91 8.54
CA GLY A 188 -25.98 26.14 9.30
C GLY A 188 -25.45 25.61 10.64
N THR A 189 -25.92 24.43 11.06
CA THR A 189 -25.60 23.83 12.37
C THR A 189 -24.58 22.72 12.18
N VAL A 190 -23.32 22.96 12.56
CA VAL A 190 -22.23 21.99 12.44
C VAL A 190 -21.75 21.58 13.83
N THR A 191 -21.78 20.27 14.09
CA THR A 191 -21.23 19.65 15.30
C THR A 191 -20.11 18.71 14.87
N VAL A 192 -18.90 18.94 15.37
CA VAL A 192 -17.76 18.04 15.19
C VAL A 192 -17.26 17.70 16.58
N GLN A 193 -17.14 16.42 16.90
CA GLN A 193 -16.58 15.96 18.17
C GLN A 193 -15.06 16.18 18.23
N GLY A 194 -14.34 15.94 17.13
CA GLY A 194 -12.89 16.08 17.06
C GLY A 194 -12.43 17.45 16.59
N PRO A 195 -11.10 17.63 16.45
CA PRO A 195 -10.55 18.88 15.96
C PRO A 195 -11.00 19.14 14.52
N MET A 196 -11.28 20.41 14.24
CA MET A 196 -11.44 20.91 12.88
C MET A 196 -10.22 21.74 12.50
N GLU A 197 -9.45 21.24 11.54
CA GLU A 197 -8.13 21.77 11.19
C GLU A 197 -8.12 22.30 9.77
N SER A 198 -7.76 23.57 9.61
CA SER A 198 -7.57 24.18 8.29
C SER A 198 -6.21 24.84 8.18
N HIS A 199 -5.62 24.77 7.00
CA HIS A 199 -4.48 25.63 6.66
C HIS A 199 -4.94 27.02 6.17
N GLY A 200 -6.09 27.09 5.48
CA GLY A 200 -6.74 28.33 5.09
C GLY A 200 -7.60 28.96 6.20
N SER A 201 -8.53 29.84 5.82
CA SER A 201 -9.48 30.47 6.76
C SER A 201 -10.63 29.52 7.12
N ASN A 202 -11.10 29.62 8.36
CA ASN A 202 -12.37 29.02 8.78
C ASN A 202 -13.44 30.10 8.83
N SER A 203 -14.51 29.93 8.06
CA SER A 203 -15.67 30.82 8.07
C SER A 203 -16.87 30.06 8.64
N HIS A 204 -17.39 30.55 9.77
CA HIS A 204 -18.51 29.91 10.47
C HIS A 204 -19.70 30.85 10.67
N ALA A 205 -20.91 30.28 10.58
CA ALA A 205 -22.19 30.99 10.63
C ALA A 205 -23.24 30.35 11.55
N GLY A 206 -22.83 29.52 12.52
CA GLY A 206 -23.75 28.75 13.38
C GLY A 206 -23.35 28.68 14.86
N THR A 207 -23.21 27.46 15.40
CA THR A 207 -22.74 27.19 16.76
C THR A 207 -21.84 25.95 16.71
N LEU A 208 -20.56 26.09 17.06
CA LEU A 208 -19.63 24.95 17.22
C LEU A 208 -19.85 24.35 18.61
N THR A 209 -19.96 23.03 18.67
CA THR A 209 -20.50 22.35 19.86
C THR A 209 -19.42 21.92 20.86
N ASP A 210 -18.20 21.66 20.40
CA ASP A 210 -17.05 21.32 21.26
C ASP A 210 -15.72 21.91 20.70
N THR A 211 -14.60 21.18 20.79
CA THR A 211 -13.26 21.77 20.98
C THR A 211 -12.36 21.87 19.74
N ALA A 212 -11.48 22.89 19.78
CA ALA A 212 -10.28 23.09 18.95
C ALA A 212 -10.49 23.26 17.43
N THR A 213 -11.11 24.38 17.05
CA THR A 213 -10.78 25.02 15.77
C THR A 213 -9.29 25.40 15.81
N LEU A 214 -8.45 24.68 15.07
CA LEU A 214 -7.04 25.01 14.92
C LEU A 214 -6.85 25.67 13.56
N THR A 215 -6.85 27.00 13.54
CA THR A 215 -6.50 27.76 12.34
C THR A 215 -4.98 27.74 12.14
N SER A 216 -4.53 27.52 10.90
CA SER A 216 -3.10 27.60 10.51
C SER A 216 -2.23 26.42 10.97
N GLN A 217 -2.73 25.19 10.89
CA GLN A 217 -1.92 23.98 11.04
C GLN A 217 -1.06 23.71 9.79
N PRO A 218 0.10 23.03 9.91
CA PRO A 218 0.86 22.59 8.75
C PRO A 218 -0.02 21.74 7.82
N MET A 219 0.16 21.89 6.51
CA MET A 219 -0.59 21.10 5.53
C MET A 219 -0.37 19.60 5.77
N TYR A 220 -1.47 18.83 5.75
CA TYR A 220 -1.40 17.39 5.75
C TYR A 220 -0.95 16.89 4.38
N SER A 221 -0.07 15.89 4.39
CA SER A 221 0.38 15.23 3.18
C SER A 221 -0.74 14.35 2.63
N PHE A 222 -1.24 14.70 1.46
CA PHE A 222 -2.06 13.80 0.64
C PHE A 222 -1.18 13.02 -0.33
N PRO A 223 -1.64 11.87 -0.82
CA PRO A 223 -0.91 11.14 -1.84
C PRO A 223 -0.71 11.96 -3.12
N THR A 224 0.50 11.92 -3.64
CA THR A 224 0.87 12.59 -4.90
C THR A 224 0.20 11.91 -6.10
N ASN A 225 0.02 12.65 -7.20
CA ASN A 225 -0.51 12.10 -8.45
C ASN A 225 0.27 10.87 -8.95
N ALA A 226 1.58 10.85 -8.73
CA ALA A 226 2.43 9.70 -9.07
C ALA A 226 2.09 8.47 -8.21
N GLN A 227 1.95 8.64 -6.90
CA GLN A 227 1.55 7.56 -5.99
C GLN A 227 0.16 7.01 -6.36
N VAL A 228 -0.80 7.90 -6.64
CA VAL A 228 -2.15 7.50 -7.08
C VAL A 228 -2.12 6.74 -8.40
N THR A 229 -1.40 7.26 -9.40
CA THR A 229 -1.30 6.62 -10.73
C THR A 229 -0.68 5.23 -10.63
N ASN A 230 0.37 5.09 -9.84
CA ASN A 230 1.04 3.81 -9.66
C ASN A 230 0.16 2.80 -8.90
N ALA A 231 -0.54 3.22 -7.84
CA ALA A 231 -1.52 2.39 -7.14
C ALA A 231 -2.66 1.93 -8.07
N ALA A 232 -3.21 2.85 -8.87
CA ALA A 232 -4.24 2.54 -9.86
C ALA A 232 -3.76 1.53 -10.91
N ASN A 233 -2.55 1.71 -11.43
CA ASN A 233 -1.97 0.80 -12.43
C ASN A 233 -1.69 -0.59 -11.85
N ALA A 234 -1.15 -0.67 -10.63
CA ALA A 234 -0.93 -1.94 -9.93
C ALA A 234 -2.26 -2.67 -9.69
N ALA A 235 -3.28 -1.96 -9.22
CA ALA A 235 -4.62 -2.52 -9.02
C ALA A 235 -5.24 -3.02 -10.34
N LYS A 236 -5.07 -2.25 -11.42
CA LYS A 236 -5.53 -2.65 -12.76
C LYS A 236 -4.82 -3.92 -13.23
N ALA A 237 -3.50 -3.97 -13.15
CA ALA A 237 -2.71 -5.12 -13.56
C ALA A 237 -3.10 -6.37 -12.76
N ALA A 238 -3.21 -6.26 -11.42
CA ALA A 238 -3.66 -7.34 -10.55
C ALA A 238 -5.07 -7.82 -10.91
N ALA A 239 -6.02 -6.91 -11.12
CA ALA A 239 -7.37 -7.28 -11.55
C ALA A 239 -7.38 -8.02 -12.91
N GLN A 240 -6.53 -7.62 -13.84
CA GLN A 240 -6.41 -8.23 -15.18
C GLN A 240 -5.79 -9.64 -15.16
N THR A 241 -5.05 -10.03 -14.12
CA THR A 241 -4.60 -11.43 -13.98
C THR A 241 -5.73 -12.39 -13.58
N GLY A 242 -6.84 -11.84 -13.08
CA GLY A 242 -8.00 -12.61 -12.67
C GLY A 242 -9.10 -12.68 -13.73
N THR A 243 -10.36 -12.65 -13.27
CA THR A 243 -11.52 -12.80 -14.16
C THR A 243 -11.88 -11.46 -14.80
N THR A 244 -11.90 -11.41 -16.13
CA THR A 244 -12.45 -10.26 -16.87
C THR A 244 -13.95 -10.44 -17.09
N MET A 245 -14.74 -9.44 -16.70
CA MET A 245 -16.20 -9.43 -16.81
C MET A 245 -16.70 -8.17 -17.51
N THR A 246 -17.83 -8.26 -18.22
CA THR A 246 -18.61 -7.07 -18.58
C THR A 246 -19.38 -6.56 -17.36
N SER A 247 -19.85 -5.31 -17.37
CA SER A 247 -20.68 -4.79 -16.27
C SER A 247 -21.95 -5.61 -16.04
N ALA A 248 -22.61 -6.09 -17.10
CA ALA A 248 -23.79 -6.96 -16.99
C ALA A 248 -23.44 -8.33 -16.36
N SER A 249 -22.32 -8.92 -16.75
CA SER A 249 -21.83 -10.17 -16.16
C SER A 249 -21.44 -9.99 -14.70
N PHE A 250 -20.80 -8.87 -14.35
CA PHE A 250 -20.43 -8.54 -12.97
C PHE A 250 -21.67 -8.36 -12.09
N LEU A 251 -22.67 -7.62 -12.55
CA LEU A 251 -23.92 -7.43 -11.83
C LEU A 251 -24.67 -8.76 -11.64
N SER A 252 -24.81 -9.57 -12.69
CA SER A 252 -25.51 -10.86 -12.58
C SER A 252 -24.77 -11.89 -11.71
N THR A 253 -23.43 -11.92 -11.78
CA THR A 253 -22.62 -12.89 -11.03
C THR A 253 -22.49 -12.46 -9.57
N CYS A 254 -21.98 -11.25 -9.34
CA CYS A 254 -21.61 -10.79 -8.00
C CYS A 254 -22.79 -10.23 -7.19
N ALA A 255 -23.93 -9.92 -7.82
CA ALA A 255 -25.14 -9.51 -7.10
C ALA A 255 -26.07 -10.66 -6.69
N SER A 256 -25.79 -11.88 -7.13
CA SER A 256 -26.52 -13.08 -6.74
C SER A 256 -25.94 -13.69 -5.45
N SER A 257 -26.59 -14.71 -4.87
CA SER A 257 -26.09 -15.43 -3.68
C SER A 257 -24.68 -16.01 -3.82
N SER A 258 -24.15 -16.05 -5.05
CA SER A 258 -22.80 -16.47 -5.39
C SER A 258 -21.86 -15.26 -5.30
N ALA A 259 -21.31 -15.01 -4.11
CA ALA A 259 -20.36 -13.92 -3.93
C ALA A 259 -19.13 -14.09 -4.83
N CYS A 260 -18.59 -12.99 -5.33
CA CYS A 260 -17.40 -12.99 -6.16
C CYS A 260 -16.12 -13.00 -5.31
N SER A 261 -15.08 -13.68 -5.78
CA SER A 261 -13.80 -13.80 -5.06
C SER A 261 -12.61 -13.71 -6.02
N GLY A 262 -11.46 -13.26 -5.50
CA GLY A 262 -10.21 -13.12 -6.25
C GLY A 262 -10.12 -11.81 -7.02
N ASN A 263 -9.20 -11.76 -7.98
CA ASN A 263 -8.97 -10.60 -8.83
C ASN A 263 -10.04 -10.50 -9.93
N ILE A 264 -10.65 -9.32 -10.10
CA ILE A 264 -11.76 -9.10 -11.02
C ILE A 264 -11.55 -7.79 -11.78
N TYR A 265 -11.49 -7.88 -13.10
CA TYR A 265 -11.48 -6.73 -13.99
C TYR A 265 -12.85 -6.56 -14.65
N VAL A 266 -13.56 -5.49 -14.34
CA VAL A 266 -14.87 -5.17 -14.94
C VAL A 266 -14.66 -4.13 -16.02
N ASN A 267 -15.05 -4.44 -17.26
CA ASN A 267 -14.96 -3.51 -18.38
C ASN A 267 -16.34 -2.96 -18.74
N GLY A 268 -16.51 -1.63 -18.59
CA GLY A 268 -17.73 -0.92 -18.93
C GLY A 268 -18.42 -0.26 -17.74
N ASN A 269 -19.37 0.63 -18.05
CA ASN A 269 -20.13 1.36 -17.06
C ASN A 269 -21.13 0.46 -16.33
N ILE A 270 -21.31 0.71 -15.03
CA ILE A 270 -22.35 0.10 -14.20
C ILE A 270 -23.49 1.10 -14.08
N THR A 271 -24.71 0.69 -14.44
CA THR A 271 -25.90 1.51 -14.27
C THR A 271 -26.98 0.70 -13.55
N GLN A 272 -27.45 1.21 -12.41
CA GLN A 272 -28.38 0.48 -11.55
C GLN A 272 -29.53 1.35 -11.04
N SER A 273 -30.77 0.96 -11.35
CA SER A 273 -31.98 1.70 -10.95
C SER A 273 -32.77 1.08 -9.79
N GLY A 274 -32.58 -0.21 -9.51
CA GLY A 274 -33.19 -0.92 -8.38
C GLY A 274 -32.22 -1.17 -7.23
N THR A 275 -32.63 -1.99 -6.25
CA THR A 275 -31.73 -2.46 -5.18
C THR A 275 -30.80 -3.56 -5.72
N THR A 276 -29.51 -3.47 -5.46
CA THR A 276 -28.51 -4.47 -5.87
C THR A 276 -27.44 -4.64 -4.81
N ASN A 277 -27.16 -5.89 -4.46
CA ASN A 277 -26.21 -6.27 -3.42
C ASN A 277 -25.00 -6.97 -4.05
N ILE A 278 -23.98 -6.22 -4.46
CA ILE A 278 -22.73 -6.77 -4.96
C ILE A 278 -21.93 -7.28 -3.77
N THR A 279 -21.72 -8.60 -3.70
CA THR A 279 -20.92 -9.22 -2.62
C THR A 279 -19.55 -9.64 -3.13
N ILE A 280 -18.50 -9.10 -2.51
CA ILE A 280 -17.11 -9.48 -2.73
C ILE A 280 -16.65 -10.25 -1.48
N ASN A 281 -16.40 -11.55 -1.64
CA ASN A 281 -16.10 -12.49 -0.57
C ASN A 281 -14.69 -13.10 -0.69
N GLY A 282 -13.80 -12.47 -1.44
CA GLY A 282 -12.39 -12.85 -1.53
C GLY A 282 -11.47 -11.70 -1.11
N THR A 283 -10.22 -12.05 -0.82
CA THR A 283 -9.09 -11.11 -0.81
C THR A 283 -8.60 -10.95 -2.26
N GLY A 284 -8.20 -9.75 -2.67
CA GLY A 284 -7.80 -9.47 -4.06
C GLY A 284 -8.18 -8.07 -4.52
N THR A 285 -8.14 -7.83 -5.83
CA THR A 285 -8.45 -6.52 -6.42
C THR A 285 -9.65 -6.57 -7.35
N VAL A 286 -10.61 -5.68 -7.14
CA VAL A 286 -11.70 -5.41 -8.07
C VAL A 286 -11.44 -4.06 -8.75
N TYR A 287 -11.20 -4.09 -10.06
CA TYR A 287 -10.98 -2.90 -10.86
C TYR A 287 -12.12 -2.71 -11.85
N ILE A 288 -12.86 -1.61 -11.73
CA ILE A 288 -13.98 -1.24 -12.60
C ILE A 288 -13.49 -0.19 -13.58
N ASN A 289 -13.30 -0.58 -14.83
CA ASN A 289 -12.96 0.30 -15.92
C ASN A 289 -14.22 0.97 -16.51
N GLY A 290 -14.80 1.90 -15.77
CA GLY A 290 -16.00 2.63 -16.16
C GLY A 290 -16.57 3.49 -15.04
N ASN A 291 -17.65 4.20 -15.36
CA ASN A 291 -18.43 4.96 -14.38
C ASN A 291 -19.45 4.06 -13.67
N ILE A 292 -19.85 4.42 -12.45
CA ILE A 292 -21.02 3.87 -11.77
C ILE A 292 -22.09 4.95 -11.68
N THR A 293 -23.26 4.66 -12.21
CA THR A 293 -24.45 5.50 -12.06
C THR A 293 -25.56 4.72 -11.37
N TYR A 294 -26.18 5.30 -10.35
CA TYR A 294 -27.24 4.62 -9.61
C TYR A 294 -28.41 5.53 -9.26
N ALA A 295 -29.63 5.00 -9.36
CA ALA A 295 -30.86 5.67 -8.95
C ALA A 295 -31.57 4.93 -7.80
N GLY A 296 -31.28 3.62 -7.62
CA GLY A 296 -31.78 2.80 -6.52
C GLY A 296 -30.73 2.63 -5.41
N THR A 297 -30.77 1.49 -4.70
CA THR A 297 -29.77 1.18 -3.68
C THR A 297 -28.67 0.29 -4.26
N LEU A 298 -27.41 0.71 -4.19
CA LEU A 298 -26.25 -0.10 -4.58
C LEU A 298 -25.40 -0.42 -3.36
N ASN A 299 -25.36 -1.69 -2.96
CA ASN A 299 -24.59 -2.17 -1.82
C ASN A 299 -23.37 -2.97 -2.32
N PHE A 300 -22.18 -2.44 -2.11
CA PHE A 300 -20.91 -3.18 -2.17
C PHE A 300 -20.60 -3.75 -0.79
N LEU A 301 -20.77 -5.06 -0.65
CA LEU A 301 -20.45 -5.81 0.57
C LEU A 301 -19.06 -6.44 0.41
N ASN A 302 -18.04 -5.76 0.92
CA ASN A 302 -16.65 -6.21 0.85
C ASN A 302 -16.28 -7.03 2.10
N LYS A 303 -16.63 -8.32 2.07
CA LYS A 303 -16.57 -9.17 3.26
C LYS A 303 -15.15 -9.50 3.72
N ASN A 304 -14.19 -9.51 2.80
CA ASN A 304 -12.82 -9.97 3.05
C ASN A 304 -11.76 -8.91 2.70
N GLY A 305 -12.17 -7.65 2.49
CA GLY A 305 -11.23 -6.53 2.36
C GLY A 305 -10.51 -6.43 1.03
N ALA A 306 -11.18 -6.76 -0.07
CA ALA A 306 -10.65 -6.53 -1.40
C ALA A 306 -10.35 -5.04 -1.64
N THR A 307 -9.29 -4.72 -2.38
CA THR A 307 -9.10 -3.37 -2.90
C THR A 307 -10.09 -3.12 -4.02
N VAL A 308 -10.88 -2.04 -3.95
CA VAL A 308 -11.83 -1.69 -5.01
C VAL A 308 -11.40 -0.38 -5.65
N VAL A 309 -11.15 -0.41 -6.96
CA VAL A 309 -10.76 0.78 -7.74
C VAL A 309 -11.75 0.99 -8.87
N ILE A 310 -12.22 2.23 -9.03
CA ILE A 310 -13.13 2.64 -10.10
C ILE A 310 -12.41 3.69 -10.95
N ASN A 311 -12.19 3.36 -12.23
CA ASN A 311 -11.54 4.23 -13.21
C ASN A 311 -12.50 5.28 -13.80
N GLY A 312 -13.39 5.81 -12.97
CA GLY A 312 -14.50 6.64 -13.40
C GLY A 312 -15.21 7.30 -12.22
N ASN A 313 -16.28 8.01 -12.53
CA ASN A 313 -17.08 8.71 -11.55
C ASN A 313 -18.10 7.75 -10.92
N VAL A 314 -18.49 8.04 -9.68
CA VAL A 314 -19.61 7.37 -9.02
C VAL A 314 -20.65 8.44 -8.69
N THR A 315 -21.80 8.36 -9.35
CA THR A 315 -22.85 9.39 -9.28
C THR A 315 -24.23 8.77 -9.11
N GLY A 316 -25.04 9.30 -8.20
CA GLY A 316 -26.40 8.80 -8.05
C GLY A 316 -27.29 9.57 -7.09
N ALA A 317 -28.59 9.39 -7.33
CA ALA A 317 -29.69 9.94 -6.51
C ALA A 317 -30.31 8.93 -5.54
N GLY A 318 -29.72 7.73 -5.48
CA GLY A 318 -30.15 6.67 -4.57
C GLY A 318 -29.20 6.47 -3.39
N ALA A 319 -29.28 5.31 -2.75
CA ALA A 319 -28.38 4.94 -1.65
C ALA A 319 -27.17 4.19 -2.19
N PHE A 320 -25.96 4.59 -1.83
CA PHE A 320 -24.75 3.82 -2.10
C PHE A 320 -24.14 3.39 -0.78
N ASN A 321 -23.89 2.10 -0.63
CA ASN A 321 -23.28 1.54 0.56
C ASN A 321 -22.03 0.75 0.18
N TYR A 322 -20.87 1.19 0.63
CA TYR A 322 -19.65 0.40 0.66
C TYR A 322 -19.39 -0.01 2.11
N SER A 323 -19.59 -1.29 2.39
CA SER A 323 -19.38 -1.86 3.72
C SER A 323 -18.24 -2.85 3.69
N VAL A 324 -17.45 -2.83 4.75
CA VAL A 324 -16.35 -3.77 4.96
C VAL A 324 -16.66 -4.52 6.25
N THR A 325 -16.37 -5.83 6.31
CA THR A 325 -16.56 -6.59 7.56
C THR A 325 -15.76 -5.95 8.70
N PRO A 326 -16.35 -5.79 9.89
CA PRO A 326 -15.64 -5.29 11.06
C PRO A 326 -14.34 -6.08 11.31
N GLY A 327 -13.24 -5.38 11.53
CA GLY A 327 -11.92 -5.94 11.79
C GLY A 327 -10.97 -5.92 10.59
N ILE A 328 -11.47 -5.66 9.39
CA ILE A 328 -10.67 -5.55 8.17
C ILE A 328 -10.22 -4.11 7.97
N LYS A 329 -8.90 -3.89 8.00
CA LYS A 329 -8.28 -2.54 8.08
C LYS A 329 -7.66 -2.03 6.78
N THR A 330 -7.72 -2.80 5.70
CA THR A 330 -6.94 -2.55 4.47
C THR A 330 -7.78 -2.17 3.25
N SER A 331 -9.08 -1.98 3.44
CA SER A 331 -10.05 -1.90 2.36
C SER A 331 -10.40 -0.45 2.04
N VAL A 332 -9.90 0.04 0.90
CA VAL A 332 -10.21 1.37 0.36
C VAL A 332 -11.00 1.22 -0.92
N LEU A 333 -12.03 2.07 -1.08
CA LEU A 333 -12.68 2.36 -2.35
C LEU A 333 -12.01 3.58 -2.99
N MET A 334 -11.25 3.37 -4.06
CA MET A 334 -10.55 4.44 -4.78
C MET A 334 -11.30 4.84 -6.05
N LEU A 335 -11.51 6.14 -6.23
CA LEU A 335 -12.29 6.73 -7.33
C LEU A 335 -11.41 7.65 -8.18
N LEU A 336 -11.02 7.20 -9.37
CA LEU A 336 -10.09 7.92 -10.25
C LEU A 336 -10.80 8.91 -11.20
N GLY A 337 -12.12 8.95 -11.17
CA GLY A 337 -12.89 9.89 -11.96
C GLY A 337 -12.65 11.35 -11.56
N THR A 338 -12.51 12.23 -12.56
CA THR A 338 -12.36 13.68 -12.36
C THR A 338 -13.69 14.40 -12.15
N GLY A 339 -14.81 13.75 -12.45
CA GLY A 339 -16.16 14.29 -12.34
C GLY A 339 -16.78 14.16 -10.93
N GLY A 340 -16.06 13.59 -9.97
CA GLY A 340 -16.47 13.55 -8.57
C GLY A 340 -17.06 12.23 -8.10
N PHE A 341 -17.16 12.14 -6.78
CA PHE A 341 -18.02 11.18 -6.07
C PHE A 341 -19.23 11.95 -5.58
N THR A 342 -20.43 11.64 -6.10
CA THR A 342 -21.66 12.30 -5.67
C THR A 342 -22.64 11.28 -5.15
N MET A 343 -22.93 11.37 -3.86
CA MET A 343 -23.97 10.60 -3.21
C MET A 343 -25.10 11.53 -2.77
N SER A 344 -26.31 11.22 -3.20
CA SER A 344 -27.52 11.88 -2.73
C SER A 344 -28.57 10.81 -2.42
N GLY A 345 -28.94 10.61 -1.15
CA GLY A 345 -29.91 9.55 -0.81
C GLY A 345 -29.93 9.08 0.64
N ALA A 346 -30.72 8.03 0.89
CA ALA A 346 -31.13 7.56 2.21
C ALA A 346 -30.48 6.22 2.62
N GLY A 347 -29.63 6.25 3.66
CA GLY A 347 -28.79 5.16 4.17
C GLY A 347 -27.44 5.12 3.44
N GLN A 348 -26.35 5.53 4.12
CA GLN A 348 -25.01 5.59 3.51
C GLN A 348 -23.94 5.06 4.49
N SER A 349 -23.38 3.88 4.22
CA SER A 349 -22.13 3.41 4.84
C SER A 349 -21.06 3.41 3.76
N VAL A 350 -19.91 4.05 3.97
CA VAL A 350 -18.93 4.29 2.89
C VAL A 350 -17.56 3.67 3.15
N GLY A 351 -17.33 2.99 4.28
CA GLY A 351 -16.00 2.46 4.61
C GLY A 351 -14.95 3.57 4.52
N ILE A 352 -13.82 3.32 3.82
CA ILE A 352 -12.85 4.36 3.46
C ILE A 352 -12.98 4.66 1.96
N VAL A 353 -13.34 5.90 1.59
CA VAL A 353 -13.40 6.36 0.20
C VAL A 353 -12.34 7.40 -0.08
N TYR A 354 -11.61 7.23 -1.18
CA TYR A 354 -10.59 8.17 -1.62
C TYR A 354 -10.82 8.60 -3.08
N ALA A 355 -11.00 9.91 -3.30
CA ALA A 355 -11.18 10.53 -4.62
C ALA A 355 -10.01 11.48 -4.94
N PRO A 356 -8.86 10.96 -5.41
CA PRO A 356 -7.62 11.73 -5.60
C PRO A 356 -7.69 12.89 -6.59
N TYR A 357 -8.60 12.84 -7.56
CA TYR A 357 -8.63 13.80 -8.68
C TYR A 357 -9.92 14.61 -8.74
N SER A 358 -10.77 14.52 -7.73
CA SER A 358 -12.08 15.14 -7.76
C SER A 358 -12.59 15.48 -6.37
N ASN A 359 -13.79 16.06 -6.33
CA ASN A 359 -14.47 16.38 -5.09
C ASN A 359 -15.32 15.20 -4.63
N ILE A 360 -15.48 15.05 -3.31
CA ILE A 360 -16.52 14.22 -2.74
C ILE A 360 -17.68 15.13 -2.32
N THR A 361 -18.88 14.83 -2.82
CA THR A 361 -20.12 15.52 -2.48
C THR A 361 -21.08 14.54 -1.83
N LEU A 362 -21.31 14.74 -0.53
CA LEU A 362 -22.25 13.97 0.27
C LEU A 362 -23.48 14.83 0.53
N SER A 363 -24.65 14.31 0.16
CA SER A 363 -25.92 15.01 0.35
C SER A 363 -27.07 14.04 0.63
N GLY A 364 -28.17 14.56 1.17
CA GLY A 364 -29.37 13.76 1.46
C GLY A 364 -30.00 14.08 2.82
N THR A 365 -30.74 13.11 3.35
CA THR A 365 -31.50 13.23 4.62
C THR A 365 -31.03 12.25 5.69
N SER A 366 -30.00 11.47 5.43
CA SER A 366 -29.48 10.43 6.32
C SER A 366 -27.96 10.48 6.45
N GLY A 367 -27.44 9.97 7.55
CA GLY A 367 -26.01 9.95 7.84
C GLY A 367 -25.13 9.10 6.94
N VAL A 368 -23.83 9.40 6.98
CA VAL A 368 -22.74 8.68 6.31
C VAL A 368 -21.84 8.05 7.37
N THR A 369 -21.61 6.74 7.34
CA THR A 369 -20.67 6.07 8.27
C THR A 369 -19.40 5.64 7.53
N GLY A 370 -18.25 6.22 7.87
CA GLY A 370 -16.95 5.91 7.26
C GLY A 370 -15.95 7.08 7.30
N GLN A 371 -14.86 6.96 6.54
CA GLN A 371 -13.90 8.03 6.26
C GLN A 371 -13.98 8.41 4.78
N VAL A 372 -13.87 9.70 4.49
CA VAL A 372 -13.75 10.22 3.12
C VAL A 372 -12.54 11.13 2.99
N ALA A 373 -11.82 10.99 1.87
CA ALA A 373 -10.70 11.84 1.52
C ALA A 373 -10.75 12.28 0.05
N ALA A 374 -10.61 13.58 -0.22
CA ALA A 374 -10.62 14.13 -1.57
C ALA A 374 -9.34 14.88 -1.90
N GLY A 375 -8.84 14.71 -3.12
CA GLY A 375 -7.65 15.41 -3.63
C GLY A 375 -7.90 16.85 -4.09
N ASN A 376 -9.16 17.28 -4.22
CA ASN A 376 -9.52 18.67 -4.55
C ASN A 376 -10.34 19.35 -3.45
N GLY A 377 -11.42 18.72 -2.97
CA GLY A 377 -12.25 19.31 -1.94
C GLY A 377 -13.43 18.43 -1.53
N ASP A 378 -13.91 18.64 -0.31
CA ASP A 378 -15.05 17.91 0.24
C ASP A 378 -16.23 18.86 0.45
N THR A 379 -17.42 18.42 0.08
CA THR A 379 -18.66 19.15 0.30
C THR A 379 -19.69 18.24 0.95
N CYS A 380 -20.14 18.58 2.15
CA CYS A 380 -21.31 17.97 2.79
C CYS A 380 -22.47 18.96 2.80
N ASN A 381 -23.60 18.58 2.19
CA ASN A 381 -24.79 19.42 2.07
C ASN A 381 -26.05 18.65 2.48
N TYR A 382 -26.55 18.89 3.70
CA TYR A 382 -27.66 18.14 4.29
C TYR A 382 -28.73 19.07 4.86
N SER A 383 -29.95 19.01 4.33
CA SER A 383 -31.09 19.82 4.78
C SER A 383 -31.69 19.38 6.12
N THR A 384 -31.33 18.20 6.64
CA THR A 384 -31.90 17.60 7.87
C THR A 384 -30.89 16.89 8.77
N GLY A 385 -29.58 17.11 8.58
CA GLY A 385 -28.53 16.47 9.37
C GLY A 385 -27.67 15.54 8.51
N CYS A 386 -26.38 15.83 8.40
CA CYS A 386 -25.35 14.84 8.10
C CYS A 386 -25.29 13.99 9.37
N GLY A 387 -26.10 12.93 9.41
CA GLY A 387 -26.11 12.02 10.53
C GLY A 387 -24.73 11.41 10.72
N ASN A 388 -24.24 11.44 11.95
CA ASN A 388 -23.11 10.69 12.49
C ASN A 388 -22.16 10.09 11.44
N VAL A 389 -21.13 10.83 11.05
CA VAL A 389 -19.87 10.20 10.63
C VAL A 389 -19.26 9.53 11.85
N THR A 390 -19.85 8.37 12.17
CA THR A 390 -19.48 7.48 13.26
C THR A 390 -18.25 6.72 12.84
N ASN A 391 -17.13 7.08 13.45
CA ASN A 391 -15.99 6.20 13.60
C ASN A 391 -16.49 5.00 14.42
N ALA A 392 -17.07 3.99 13.75
CA ALA A 392 -17.83 2.94 14.41
C ALA A 392 -17.03 2.35 15.59
N GLY A 393 -17.62 2.43 16.78
CA GLY A 393 -17.00 2.14 18.08
C GLY A 393 -16.15 0.86 18.13
N ASP A 394 -15.11 0.91 18.96
CA ASP A 394 -14.04 -0.09 19.12
C ASP A 394 -13.16 -0.35 17.89
N PHE A 395 -13.21 0.51 16.88
CA PHE A 395 -12.13 0.63 15.92
C PHE A 395 -11.05 1.57 16.44
N LEU A 396 -10.15 1.00 17.24
CA LEU A 396 -8.92 1.68 17.61
C LEU A 396 -8.13 1.95 16.32
N ILE A 397 -8.10 3.21 15.86
CA ILE A 397 -7.15 3.73 14.85
C ILE A 397 -5.74 3.73 15.48
N ASN A 398 -5.25 2.54 15.84
CA ASN A 398 -3.88 2.30 16.27
C ASN A 398 -3.06 2.03 15.01
N TYR A 399 -2.78 3.09 14.25
CA TYR A 399 -1.78 3.12 13.18
C TYR A 399 -1.89 1.98 12.14
N VAL A 400 -2.55 2.21 11.00
CA VAL A 400 -2.35 1.30 9.85
C VAL A 400 -1.08 1.75 9.11
N SER A 401 0.07 1.24 9.56
CA SER A 401 1.22 1.16 8.66
C SER A 401 0.87 0.16 7.54
N GLY A 402 0.46 0.64 6.36
CA GLY A 402 0.47 -0.14 5.10
C GLY A 402 -0.88 -0.36 4.39
N LEU A 403 -1.22 0.49 3.40
CA LEU A 403 -2.32 0.26 2.45
C LEU A 403 -1.79 -0.17 1.06
N SER A 404 -0.99 -1.25 1.05
CA SER A 404 0.15 -1.53 0.14
C SER A 404 -0.03 -1.37 -1.38
N PHE A 405 0.74 -0.43 -1.98
CA PHE A 405 0.87 -0.09 -3.41
C PHE A 405 2.29 0.49 -3.73
N PRO A 406 2.70 0.67 -5.01
CA PRO A 406 4.06 1.04 -5.38
C PRO A 406 4.28 2.48 -5.91
N SER A 407 5.52 2.98 -5.85
CA SER A 407 6.00 4.16 -6.60
C SER A 407 7.11 3.74 -7.59
N SER A 408 7.20 4.41 -8.74
CA SER A 408 8.21 4.11 -9.76
C SER A 408 9.60 4.58 -9.33
N GLY A 409 10.56 3.65 -9.24
CA GLY A 409 11.99 3.94 -9.36
C GLY A 409 12.91 3.53 -8.20
N GLN A 410 12.38 2.95 -7.12
CA GLN A 410 13.16 2.36 -6.02
C GLN A 410 12.46 1.07 -5.56
N PRO A 411 13.19 0.03 -5.10
CA PRO A 411 12.58 -1.21 -4.63
C PRO A 411 11.52 -0.94 -3.55
N ILE A 412 10.33 -1.52 -3.71
CA ILE A 412 9.07 -1.16 -3.02
C ILE A 412 8.95 -1.79 -1.62
N VAL A 413 9.97 -2.54 -1.22
CA VAL A 413 10.10 -3.21 0.05
C VAL A 413 11.08 -2.46 0.95
N THR A 414 10.65 -2.08 2.16
CA THR A 414 11.57 -1.57 3.19
C THR A 414 12.20 -2.74 3.94
N VAL A 415 13.53 -2.84 3.85
CA VAL A 415 14.34 -3.77 4.64
C VAL A 415 14.36 -3.27 6.08
N LEU A 416 13.78 -4.06 6.99
CA LEU A 416 13.77 -3.76 8.43
C LEU A 416 15.04 -4.24 9.13
N SER A 417 15.61 -5.32 8.61
CA SER A 417 16.86 -5.91 9.09
C SER A 417 17.58 -6.58 7.93
N TYR A 418 18.89 -6.42 7.90
CA TYR A 418 19.78 -6.98 6.89
C TYR A 418 20.87 -7.79 7.61
N ILE A 419 21.07 -9.04 7.21
CA ILE A 419 22.08 -9.92 7.79
C ILE A 419 22.90 -10.52 6.65
N GLU A 420 24.22 -10.42 6.78
CA GLU A 420 25.20 -11.01 5.88
C GLU A 420 25.83 -12.24 6.58
N HIS A 421 25.82 -13.38 5.89
CA HIS A 421 26.36 -14.64 6.39
C HIS A 421 27.49 -15.19 5.51
#